data_AF-A0A950Q8N1-F1
#
_entry.id   AF-A0A950Q8N1-F1
#
_cell.length_a   1.000
_cell.length_b   1.000
_cell.length_c   1.000
_cell.angle_alpha   90.00
_cell.angle_beta   90.00
_cell.angle_gamma   90.00
#
_symmetry.space_group_name_H-M   'P 1'
#
loop_
_entity.id
_entity.type
_entity.pdbx_description
1 polymer ?
#
loop_
_entity_poly.entity_id
_entity_poly.type
_entity_poly.pdbx_seq_one_letter_code
_entity_poly.pdbx_strand_id
1 'polypeptide(L)'
;MSANILTVAAALAGTVALPEIGYRKYFFGLGFLVLRGVLDIADGAVARSRGTTAFGGYLDRLLDLVITAAVPFAFALAEPERALAAMFLLLGLVARAAASTAVSGDNTPLLVGKSELFVAFAAACVFPQWFS
;
A
#
# COMPACT_ATOMS: atom_id res chain seq x y z
N MET A 1 -8.62 -17.99 13.53
CA MET A 1 -7.69 -16.87 13.79
C MET A 1 -8.40 -15.58 13.41
N SER A 2 -8.35 -14.57 14.27
CA SER A 2 -9.10 -13.32 14.08
C SER A 2 -8.46 -12.53 12.94
N ALA A 3 -9.27 -12.03 11.98
CA ALA A 3 -8.84 -11.21 10.84
C ALA A 3 -7.85 -10.09 11.25
N ASN A 4 -8.10 -9.50 12.42
CA ASN A 4 -7.26 -8.48 13.04
C ASN A 4 -5.77 -8.87 13.18
N ILE A 5 -5.44 -10.14 13.40
CA ILE A 5 -4.03 -10.60 13.51
C ILE A 5 -3.36 -10.54 12.13
N LEU A 6 -4.08 -10.88 11.07
CA LEU A 6 -3.58 -10.82 9.70
C LEU A 6 -3.37 -9.38 9.26
N THR A 7 -4.31 -8.49 9.58
CA THR A 7 -4.18 -7.05 9.32
C THR A 7 -2.97 -6.45 10.06
N VAL A 8 -2.76 -6.82 11.33
CA VAL A 8 -1.59 -6.36 12.11
C VAL A 8 -0.29 -6.93 11.56
N ALA A 9 -0.26 -8.20 11.14
CA ALA A 9 0.92 -8.79 10.51
C ALA A 9 1.26 -8.12 9.17
N ALA A 10 0.24 -7.80 8.37
CA ALA A 10 0.40 -7.06 7.11
C ALA A 10 0.92 -5.64 7.34
N ALA A 11 0.42 -4.95 8.37
CA ALA A 11 0.91 -3.64 8.79
C ALA A 11 2.36 -3.70 9.27
N LEU A 12 2.73 -4.68 10.09
CA LEU A 12 4.10 -4.89 10.53
C LEU A 12 5.06 -5.13 9.36
N ALA A 13 4.69 -6.03 8.44
CA ALA A 13 5.47 -6.26 7.21
C ALA A 13 5.64 -4.98 6.40
N GLY A 14 4.57 -4.18 6.26
CA GLY A 14 4.62 -2.87 5.65
C GLY A 14 5.59 -1.92 6.35
N THR A 15 5.52 -1.79 7.67
CA THR A 15 6.42 -0.90 8.44
C THR A 15 7.89 -1.29 8.34
N VAL A 16 8.20 -2.58 8.20
CA VAL A 16 9.58 -3.07 8.00
C VAL A 16 10.07 -2.77 6.59
N ALA A 17 9.18 -2.72 5.59
CA ALA A 17 9.55 -2.34 4.22
C ALA A 17 10.06 -0.89 4.12
N LEU A 18 9.49 0.04 4.92
CA LEU A 18 9.83 1.47 4.89
C LEU A 18 11.34 1.76 5.14
N PRO A 19 11.95 1.32 6.26
CA PRO A 19 13.36 1.56 6.51
C PRO A 19 14.25 0.85 5.49
N GLU A 20 13.87 -0.35 5.03
CA GLU A 20 14.63 -1.07 3.98
C GLU A 20 14.67 -0.29 2.67
N ILE A 21 13.55 0.30 2.25
CA ILE A 21 13.50 1.22 1.08
C ILE A 21 14.33 2.48 1.36
N GLY A 22 14.22 3.05 2.56
CA GLY A 22 15.01 4.21 3.01
C GLY A 22 16.52 3.99 2.94
N TYR A 23 16.99 2.78 3.29
CA TYR A 23 18.40 2.37 3.18
C TYR A 23 18.79 1.86 1.78
N ARG A 24 17.96 2.11 0.77
CA ARG A 24 18.19 1.71 -0.65
C ARG A 24 18.29 0.20 -0.87
N LYS A 25 17.77 -0.62 0.06
CA LYS A 25 17.69 -2.08 -0.06
C LYS A 25 16.37 -2.47 -0.72
N TYR A 26 16.18 -2.04 -1.97
CA TYR A 26 14.90 -2.15 -2.68
C TYR A 26 14.40 -3.59 -2.82
N PHE A 27 15.29 -4.59 -2.95
CA PHE A 27 14.91 -6.00 -3.02
C PHE A 27 14.25 -6.51 -1.73
N PHE A 28 14.77 -6.14 -0.57
CA PHE A 28 14.19 -6.51 0.72
C PHE A 28 12.88 -5.76 0.96
N GLY A 29 12.86 -4.46 0.65
CA GLY A 29 11.64 -3.64 0.69
C GLY A 29 10.51 -4.21 -0.19
N LEU A 30 10.84 -4.63 -1.42
CA LEU A 30 9.89 -5.30 -2.32
C LEU A 30 9.39 -6.62 -1.73
N GLY A 31 10.27 -7.44 -1.15
CA GLY A 31 9.89 -8.69 -0.49
C GLY A 31 8.85 -8.50 0.61
N PHE A 32 9.04 -7.49 1.46
CA PHE A 32 8.07 -7.16 2.51
C PHE A 32 6.76 -6.55 1.97
N LEU A 33 6.83 -5.77 0.90
CA LEU A 33 5.64 -5.26 0.20
C LEU A 33 4.79 -6.39 -0.41
N VAL A 34 5.44 -7.37 -1.05
CA VAL A 34 4.78 -8.56 -1.57
C VAL A 34 4.17 -9.38 -0.44
N LEU A 35 4.91 -9.58 0.66
CA LEU A 35 4.40 -10.28 1.83
C LEU A 35 3.14 -9.61 2.39
N ARG A 36 3.14 -8.27 2.51
CA ARG A 36 1.95 -7.50 2.88
C ARG A 36 0.78 -7.75 1.92
N GLY A 37 1.02 -7.70 0.61
CA GLY A 37 -0.01 -7.94 -0.40
C GLY A 37 -0.63 -9.34 -0.31
N VAL A 38 0.18 -10.37 -0.04
CA VAL A 38 -0.31 -11.74 0.16
C VAL A 38 -1.17 -11.86 1.42
N LEU A 39 -0.75 -11.25 2.52
CA LEU A 39 -1.51 -11.25 3.79
C LEU A 39 -2.86 -10.54 3.66
N ASP A 40 -2.91 -9.47 2.89
CA ASP A 40 -4.11 -8.68 2.61
C ASP A 40 -5.11 -9.45 1.71
N ILE A 41 -4.63 -10.17 0.69
CA ILE A 41 -5.48 -11.10 -0.10
C ILE A 41 -6.07 -12.20 0.79
N ALA A 42 -5.26 -12.72 1.72
CA ALA A 42 -5.70 -13.74 2.66
C ALA A 42 -6.74 -13.19 3.65
N ASP A 43 -6.57 -11.95 4.15
CA ASP A 43 -7.52 -11.32 5.08
C ASP A 43 -8.86 -11.05 4.40
N GLY A 44 -8.84 -10.57 3.15
CA GLY A 44 -10.04 -10.39 2.34
C GLY A 44 -10.80 -11.71 2.06
N ALA A 45 -10.10 -12.84 1.93
CA ALA A 45 -10.72 -14.15 1.81
C ALA A 45 -11.35 -14.63 3.14
N VAL A 46 -10.67 -14.38 4.26
CA VAL A 46 -11.15 -14.75 5.60
C VAL A 46 -12.36 -13.89 6.00
N ALA A 47 -12.31 -12.59 5.73
CA ALA A 47 -13.38 -11.62 5.96
C ALA A 47 -14.70 -12.02 5.28
N ARG A 48 -14.64 -12.51 4.04
CA ARG A 48 -15.82 -13.04 3.31
C ARG A 48 -16.44 -14.27 3.96
N SER A 49 -15.65 -15.08 4.68
CA SER A 49 -16.13 -16.32 5.28
C SER A 49 -16.71 -16.17 6.69
N ARG A 50 -16.31 -15.13 7.44
CA ARG A 50 -16.64 -14.98 8.87
C ARG A 50 -17.42 -13.72 9.23
N GLY A 51 -17.61 -12.81 8.28
CA GLY A 51 -18.26 -11.51 8.52
C GLY A 51 -17.29 -10.51 9.15
N THR A 52 -17.21 -9.32 8.57
CA THR A 52 -16.33 -8.25 9.03
C THR A 52 -16.97 -7.49 10.19
N THR A 53 -16.22 -7.23 11.26
CA THR A 53 -16.67 -6.26 12.27
C THR A 53 -16.50 -4.84 11.74
N ALA A 54 -17.40 -3.92 12.08
CA ALA A 54 -17.32 -2.52 11.62
C ALA A 54 -15.98 -1.85 12.00
N PHE A 55 -15.45 -2.17 13.18
CA PHE A 55 -14.14 -1.71 13.64
C PHE A 55 -12.97 -2.32 12.86
N GLY A 56 -13.03 -3.62 12.57
CA GLY A 56 -11.98 -4.31 11.81
C GLY A 56 -11.83 -3.77 10.39
N GLY A 57 -12.96 -3.56 9.69
CA GLY A 57 -12.94 -2.99 8.34
C GLY A 57 -12.48 -1.53 8.30
N TYR A 58 -12.74 -0.76 9.35
CA TYR A 58 -12.19 0.60 9.48
C TYR A 58 -10.67 0.56 9.67
N LEU A 59 -10.18 -0.27 10.60
CA LEU A 59 -8.75 -0.39 10.90
C LEU A 59 -7.95 -0.90 9.70
N ASP A 60 -8.47 -1.87 8.96
CA ASP A 60 -7.86 -2.41 7.74
C ASP A 60 -7.67 -1.31 6.69
N ARG A 61 -8.74 -0.57 6.37
CA ARG A 61 -8.68 0.54 5.41
C ARG A 61 -7.71 1.64 5.84
N LEU A 62 -7.66 1.96 7.13
CA LEU A 62 -6.80 3.01 7.66
C LEU A 62 -5.33 2.60 7.61
N LEU A 63 -5.00 1.40 8.07
CA LEU A 63 -3.65 0.85 8.04
C LEU A 63 -3.16 0.68 6.60
N ASP A 64 -4.04 0.24 5.70
CA ASP A 64 -3.72 0.15 4.29
C ASP A 64 -3.36 1.49 3.68
N LEU A 65 -4.13 2.53 3.99
CA LEU A 65 -3.87 3.86 3.49
C LEU A 65 -2.53 4.40 3.99
N VAL A 66 -2.28 4.29 5.30
CA VAL A 66 -1.08 4.81 5.96
C VAL A 66 0.18 4.13 5.42
N ILE A 67 0.18 2.79 5.37
CA ILE A 67 1.35 2.03 4.89
C ILE A 67 1.59 2.31 3.41
N THR A 68 0.54 2.32 2.60
CA THR A 68 0.65 2.57 1.16
C THR A 68 1.14 4.00 0.87
N ALA A 69 0.76 4.99 1.68
CA ALA A 69 1.27 6.35 1.59
C ALA A 69 2.72 6.48 2.07
N ALA A 70 3.12 5.67 3.04
CA ALA A 70 4.47 5.72 3.58
C ALA A 70 5.54 5.13 2.66
N VAL A 71 5.16 4.27 1.70
CA VAL A 71 6.07 3.70 0.68
C VAL A 71 6.68 4.78 -0.23
N PRO A 72 5.90 5.62 -0.95
CA PRO A 72 6.46 6.71 -1.75
C PRO A 72 7.20 7.74 -0.89
N PHE A 73 6.75 7.98 0.35
CA PHE A 73 7.50 8.82 1.29
C PHE A 73 8.89 8.26 1.59
N ALA A 74 9.01 6.95 1.84
CA ALA A 74 10.30 6.29 2.05
C ALA A 74 11.19 6.36 0.79
N PHE A 75 10.62 6.27 -0.41
CA PHE A 75 11.34 6.46 -1.66
C PHE A 75 11.87 7.90 -1.82
N ALA A 76 11.04 8.91 -1.52
CA ALA A 76 11.46 10.30 -1.56
C ALA A 76 12.60 10.60 -0.56
N LEU A 77 12.60 9.91 0.58
CA LEU A 77 13.67 10.01 1.58
C LEU A 77 14.97 9.30 1.13
N ALA A 78 14.84 8.15 0.46
CA ALA A 78 15.99 7.38 -0.04
C ALA A 78 16.71 8.08 -1.21
N GLU A 79 15.95 8.69 -2.11
CA GLU A 79 16.46 9.37 -3.31
C GLU A 79 15.75 10.72 -3.51
N PRO A 80 16.24 11.79 -2.85
CA PRO A 80 15.61 13.12 -2.90
C PRO A 80 15.50 13.70 -4.31
N GLU A 81 16.43 13.34 -5.21
CA GLU A 81 16.39 13.75 -6.63
C GLU A 81 15.14 13.22 -7.35
N ARG A 82 14.56 12.13 -6.87
CA ARG A 82 13.37 11.48 -7.46
C ARG A 82 12.11 11.74 -6.64
N ALA A 83 12.16 12.67 -5.69
CA ALA A 83 11.04 13.01 -4.82
C ALA A 83 9.80 13.49 -5.59
N LEU A 84 9.97 14.11 -6.77
CA LEU A 84 8.86 14.58 -7.60
C LEU A 84 7.99 13.41 -8.10
N ALA A 85 8.62 12.34 -8.58
CA ALA A 85 7.93 11.13 -9.00
C ALA A 85 7.22 10.43 -7.82
N ALA A 86 7.89 10.36 -6.67
CA ALA A 86 7.29 9.81 -5.45
C ALA A 86 6.07 10.64 -5.00
N MET A 87 6.15 11.97 -5.09
CA MET A 87 5.03 12.87 -4.80
C MET A 87 3.88 12.71 -5.79
N PHE A 88 4.15 12.42 -7.07
CA PHE A 88 3.12 12.11 -8.05
C PHE A 88 2.37 10.82 -7.72
N LEU A 89 3.07 9.78 -7.26
CA LEU A 89 2.45 8.54 -6.79
C LEU A 89 1.59 8.78 -5.52
N LEU A 90 2.07 9.61 -4.59
CA LEU A 90 1.29 10.06 -3.44
C LEU A 90 0.01 10.80 -3.84
N LEU A 91 0.09 11.68 -4.84
CA LEU A 91 -1.06 12.41 -5.36
C LEU A 91 -2.13 11.44 -5.92
N GLY A 92 -1.71 10.43 -6.70
CA GLY A 92 -2.60 9.38 -7.19
C GLY A 92 -3.26 8.57 -6.07
N LEU A 93 -2.51 8.27 -5.01
CA LEU A 93 -3.05 7.59 -3.83
C LEU A 93 -4.10 8.43 -3.11
N VAL A 94 -3.84 9.72 -2.89
CA VAL A 94 -4.79 10.63 -2.23
C VAL A 94 -6.07 10.79 -3.06
N ALA A 95 -5.95 10.92 -4.38
CA ALA A 95 -7.10 10.98 -5.28
C ALA A 95 -7.96 9.71 -5.18
N ARG A 96 -7.35 8.52 -5.15
CA ARG A 96 -8.03 7.24 -4.89
C ARG A 96 -8.72 7.22 -3.53
N ALA A 97 -8.02 7.66 -2.48
CA ALA A 97 -8.54 7.66 -1.12
C ALA A 97 -9.81 8.50 -1.02
N ALA A 98 -9.76 9.73 -1.54
CA ALA A 98 -10.88 10.66 -1.58
C ALA A 98 -12.06 10.10 -2.38
N ALA A 99 -11.79 9.49 -3.54
CA ALA A 99 -12.83 8.86 -4.36
C ALA A 99 -13.52 7.70 -3.62
N SER A 100 -12.75 6.87 -2.90
CA SER A 100 -13.28 5.73 -2.15
C SER A 100 -14.19 6.13 -0.97
N THR A 101 -13.97 7.31 -0.39
CA THR A 101 -14.80 7.84 0.70
C THR A 101 -15.99 8.66 0.21
N ALA A 102 -15.87 9.29 -0.96
CA ALA A 102 -16.90 10.15 -1.52
C ALA A 102 -18.04 9.36 -2.18
N VAL A 103 -17.76 8.16 -2.72
CA VAL A 103 -18.76 7.40 -3.48
C VAL A 103 -18.71 5.92 -3.07
N SER A 104 -19.60 5.50 -2.17
CA SER A 104 -19.82 4.10 -1.76
C SER A 104 -20.63 3.32 -2.79
N GLY A 105 -20.22 3.33 -4.07
CA GLY A 105 -20.90 2.64 -5.18
C GLY A 105 -20.00 1.61 -5.86
N ASP A 106 -20.46 0.36 -5.88
CA ASP A 106 -19.77 -0.87 -6.34
C ASP A 106 -19.32 -0.88 -7.82
N ASN A 107 -19.69 0.14 -8.61
CA ASN A 107 -19.45 0.23 -10.06
C ASN A 107 -18.73 1.52 -10.49
N THR A 108 -18.01 2.18 -9.58
CA THR A 108 -17.27 3.39 -9.96
C THR A 108 -15.95 3.02 -10.64
N PRO A 109 -15.66 3.55 -11.85
CA PRO A 109 -14.35 3.42 -12.45
C PRO A 109 -13.36 4.23 -11.63
N LEU A 110 -12.72 3.57 -10.68
CA LEU A 110 -11.64 4.16 -9.91
C LEU A 110 -10.47 4.41 -10.89
N LEU A 111 -10.03 5.66 -11.01
CA LEU A 111 -8.95 6.06 -11.93
C LEU A 111 -7.65 5.24 -11.78
N VAL A 112 -7.39 4.70 -10.57
CA VAL A 112 -6.25 3.83 -10.29
C VAL A 112 -6.68 2.77 -9.25
N GLY A 113 -6.70 1.49 -9.63
CA GLY A 113 -6.96 0.40 -8.71
C GLY A 113 -5.81 0.13 -7.72
N LYS A 114 -6.08 -0.68 -6.69
CA LYS A 114 -5.11 -1.01 -5.62
C LYS A 114 -3.92 -1.79 -6.19
N SER A 115 -4.21 -2.64 -7.17
CA SER A 115 -3.24 -3.40 -7.98
C SER A 115 -2.32 -2.50 -8.79
N GLU A 116 -2.84 -1.47 -9.45
CA GLU A 116 -2.07 -0.57 -10.30
C GLU A 116 -1.09 0.26 -9.47
N LEU A 117 -1.52 0.72 -8.30
CA LEU A 117 -0.65 1.39 -7.32
C LEU A 117 0.46 0.45 -6.84
N PHE A 118 0.12 -0.80 -6.52
CA PHE A 118 1.11 -1.80 -6.13
C PHE A 118 2.13 -2.09 -7.24
N VAL A 119 1.66 -2.25 -8.48
CA VAL A 119 2.52 -2.46 -9.66
C VAL A 119 3.40 -1.23 -9.92
N ALA A 120 2.86 -0.02 -9.78
CA ALA A 120 3.64 1.22 -9.92
C ALA A 120 4.76 1.29 -8.87
N PHE A 121 4.49 0.91 -7.62
CA PHE A 121 5.51 0.84 -6.57
C PHE A 121 6.54 -0.25 -6.84
N ALA A 122 6.10 -1.45 -7.26
CA ALA A 122 7.02 -2.53 -7.62
C ALA A 122 7.92 -2.13 -8.80
N ALA A 123 7.37 -1.46 -9.81
CA ALA A 123 8.13 -0.92 -10.93
C ALA A 123 9.13 0.15 -10.48
N ALA A 124 8.76 1.01 -9.53
CA ALA A 124 9.67 1.99 -8.92
C ALA A 124 10.82 1.34 -8.15
N CYS A 125 10.61 0.21 -7.48
CA CYS A 125 11.68 -0.58 -6.86
C CYS A 125 12.63 -1.20 -7.89
N VAL A 126 12.12 -1.70 -9.02
CA VAL A 126 12.90 -2.48 -10.00
C VAL A 126 13.60 -1.58 -11.02
N PHE A 127 12.99 -0.46 -11.40
CA PHE A 127 13.55 0.51 -12.34
C PHE A 127 13.63 1.91 -11.70
N PRO A 128 14.53 2.13 -10.72
CA PRO A 128 14.71 3.44 -10.10
C PRO A 128 15.04 4.54 -11.14
N GLN A 129 15.72 4.14 -12.22
CA GLN A 129 16.22 4.96 -13.31
C GLN A 129 15.16 5.48 -14.31
N TRP A 130 13.90 5.00 -14.27
CA TRP A 130 12.82 5.54 -15.11
C TRP A 130 12.19 6.82 -14.57
N PHE A 131 12.49 7.16 -13.32
CA PHE A 131 12.03 8.38 -12.67
C PHE A 131 13.18 9.38 -12.69
N SER A 132 13.43 9.98 -13.86
CA SER A 132 14.39 11.07 -14.08
C SER A 132 13.69 12.39 -14.35
#